data_AF-A0A1I4PKT2-F1
#
_entry.id   AF-A0A1I4PKT2-F1
#
_cell.length_a   1.000
_cell.length_b   1.000
_cell.length_c   1.000
_cell.angle_alpha   90.00
_cell.angle_beta   90.00
_cell.angle_gamma   90.00
#
_symmetry.space_group_name_H-M   'P 1'
#
loop_
_entity.id
_entity.type
_entity.pdbx_description
1 polymer ?
#
loop_
_entity_poly.entity_id
_entity_poly.type
_entity_poly.pdbx_seq_one_letter_code
_entity_poly.pdbx_strand_id
1 'polypeptide(L)'
;MTLNPRFLKTLALLLPLLLAGCQTTMQRIADCKVGDWNMIGHKDGAAGENQNFAERKDFCADYETDKAKTDSAGNYLSGWVQGNWDFWSGRGVADGRLALPVSQFEARLASDEVRKNNTPLNRPAYESGWNIGNGEYWNGLGKRDGTAGLPLSSQTDKARNIAQDKQIRFDEPSYASGWQTGNRTFWQDAGFSDARNGLPDSELKGRAAKARGAGVQVLEDAYRGAWNAELVNYWRNLGTQDAVSGKEFGMRRAEAKQKGLKILESDYRAAWEERLAVYWRQAGTDDGYGKPFQLEERIANAARNGVFVIGRSRALYTEAWDAQNARYCTVENAFEFGRANSGMAVEVCQGPLRDRLKHAYASGQDYNNAAARHARAAADANELHGRLDDLQRRLGRLEREIRAELERKDRVVNDDTKRQDRRRELDRRDLIDAINHTERMAIDAGRQADRLEREMQRLRREIFLN
;
A
#
# COMPACT_ATOMS: atom_id res chain seq x y z
N MET A 1 -2.58 -7.01 -44.26
CA MET A 1 -3.09 -5.62 -44.33
C MET A 1 -2.87 -4.98 -42.97
N THR A 2 -1.85 -4.13 -42.85
CA THR A 2 -1.48 -3.45 -41.60
C THR A 2 -2.17 -2.10 -41.54
N LEU A 3 -3.10 -1.92 -40.60
CA LEU A 3 -3.82 -0.65 -40.40
C LEU A 3 -2.86 0.45 -39.91
N ASN A 4 -3.01 1.63 -40.48
CA ASN A 4 -2.13 2.78 -40.29
C ASN A 4 -2.27 3.34 -38.85
N PRO A 5 -1.19 3.44 -38.05
CA PRO A 5 -1.24 3.88 -36.65
C PRO A 5 -1.68 5.34 -36.47
N ARG A 6 -1.72 6.14 -37.55
CA ARG A 6 -2.31 7.49 -37.53
C ARG A 6 -3.84 7.47 -37.49
N PHE A 7 -4.50 6.44 -38.04
CA PHE A 7 -5.96 6.29 -38.03
C PHE A 7 -6.49 5.83 -36.66
N LEU A 8 -5.72 5.01 -35.94
CA LEU A 8 -6.11 4.57 -34.59
C LEU A 8 -6.07 5.72 -33.56
N LYS A 9 -5.16 6.69 -33.74
CA LYS A 9 -5.03 7.86 -32.84
C LYS A 9 -6.15 8.88 -33.04
N THR A 10 -6.64 9.08 -34.25
CA THR A 10 -7.82 9.94 -34.52
C THR A 10 -9.12 9.29 -34.05
N LEU A 11 -9.26 7.96 -34.17
CA LEU A 11 -10.44 7.24 -33.68
C LEU A 11 -10.51 7.21 -32.14
N ALA A 12 -9.37 7.08 -31.46
CA ALA A 12 -9.29 7.10 -29.99
C ALA A 12 -9.60 8.49 -29.38
N LEU A 13 -9.42 9.58 -30.13
CA LEU A 13 -9.77 10.94 -29.68
C LEU A 13 -11.27 11.27 -29.87
N LEU A 14 -11.95 10.59 -30.80
CA LEU A 14 -13.37 10.81 -31.11
C LEU A 14 -14.32 9.99 -30.22
N LEU A 15 -13.87 8.84 -29.71
CA LEU A 15 -14.68 7.97 -28.84
C LEU A 15 -15.15 8.62 -27.51
N PRO A 16 -14.32 9.42 -26.77
CA PRO A 16 -14.78 10.07 -25.54
C PRO A 16 -15.78 11.21 -25.79
N LEU A 17 -15.81 11.83 -26.98
CA LEU A 17 -16.77 12.88 -27.35
C LEU A 17 -18.17 12.32 -27.62
N LEU A 18 -18.27 11.07 -28.11
CA LEU A 18 -19.56 10.41 -28.36
C LEU A 18 -20.19 9.85 -27.08
N LEU A 19 -19.39 9.52 -26.05
CA LEU A 19 -19.89 9.00 -24.77
C LEU A 19 -20.45 10.11 -23.85
N ALA A 20 -19.97 11.36 -23.98
CA ALA A 20 -20.44 12.47 -23.17
C ALA A 20 -21.91 12.87 -23.47
N GLY A 21 -22.36 12.73 -24.72
CA GLY A 21 -23.73 13.05 -25.13
C GLY A 21 -24.79 12.06 -24.63
N CYS A 22 -24.41 10.81 -24.33
CA CYS A 22 -25.35 9.82 -23.79
C CYS A 22 -25.64 10.03 -22.29
N GLN A 23 -24.68 10.59 -21.55
CA GLN A 23 -24.81 10.77 -20.11
C GLN A 23 -25.79 11.90 -19.75
N THR A 24 -25.82 12.98 -20.54
CA THR A 24 -26.73 14.12 -20.32
C THR A 24 -28.20 13.75 -20.58
N THR A 25 -28.50 13.01 -21.65
CA THR A 25 -29.87 12.55 -21.94
C THR A 25 -30.38 11.55 -20.91
N MET A 26 -29.53 10.60 -20.47
CA MET A 26 -29.92 9.64 -19.42
C MET A 26 -30.24 10.34 -18.09
N GLN A 27 -29.46 11.35 -17.73
CA GLN A 27 -29.71 12.15 -16.54
C GLN A 27 -31.03 12.93 -16.64
N ARG A 28 -31.30 13.55 -17.80
CA ARG A 28 -32.56 14.26 -18.06
C ARG A 28 -33.79 13.33 -17.96
N ILE A 29 -33.70 12.09 -18.45
CA ILE A 29 -34.76 11.08 -18.31
C ILE A 29 -34.97 10.71 -16.84
N ALA A 30 -33.88 10.49 -16.09
CA ALA A 30 -33.96 10.18 -14.67
C ALA A 30 -34.64 11.30 -13.88
N ASP A 31 -34.33 12.56 -14.18
CA ASP A 31 -34.96 13.72 -13.56
C ASP A 31 -36.47 13.77 -13.84
N CYS A 32 -36.90 13.48 -15.07
CA CYS A 32 -38.33 13.35 -15.41
C CYS A 32 -39.03 12.24 -14.60
N LYS A 33 -38.35 11.11 -14.40
CA LYS A 33 -38.88 10.01 -13.56
C LYS A 33 -39.03 10.40 -12.11
N VAL A 34 -38.17 11.27 -11.57
CA VAL A 34 -38.35 11.82 -10.21
C VAL A 34 -39.56 12.76 -10.18
N GLY A 35 -39.71 13.63 -11.18
CA GLY A 35 -40.86 14.53 -11.32
C GLY A 35 -40.86 15.72 -10.36
N ASP A 36 -39.70 16.05 -9.77
CA ASP A 36 -39.50 17.27 -8.99
C ASP A 36 -39.15 18.42 -9.92
N TRP A 37 -40.18 19.18 -10.32
CA TRP A 37 -40.02 20.29 -11.25
C TRP A 37 -39.11 21.40 -10.73
N ASN A 38 -39.03 21.62 -9.42
CA ASN A 38 -38.12 22.62 -8.87
C ASN A 38 -36.66 22.18 -9.05
N MET A 39 -36.34 20.93 -8.71
CA MET A 39 -35.00 20.38 -8.94
C MET A 39 -34.65 20.32 -10.43
N ILE A 40 -35.59 19.92 -11.30
CA ILE A 40 -35.39 19.90 -12.76
C ILE A 40 -35.04 21.31 -13.25
N GLY A 41 -35.84 22.31 -12.86
CA GLY A 41 -35.58 23.71 -13.20
C GLY A 41 -34.20 24.16 -12.74
N HIS A 42 -33.85 23.87 -11.48
CA HIS A 42 -32.54 24.22 -10.93
C HIS A 42 -31.39 23.62 -11.74
N LYS A 43 -31.46 22.34 -12.10
CA LYS A 43 -30.43 21.70 -12.94
C LYS A 43 -30.31 22.33 -14.32
N ASP A 44 -31.43 22.57 -14.98
CA ASP A 44 -31.45 23.19 -16.31
C ASP A 44 -30.85 24.62 -16.25
N GLY A 45 -31.25 25.41 -15.25
CA GLY A 45 -30.69 26.75 -15.02
C GLY A 45 -29.19 26.73 -14.69
N ALA A 46 -28.74 25.77 -13.87
CA ALA A 46 -27.33 25.59 -13.50
C ALA A 46 -26.46 25.09 -14.66
N ALA A 47 -27.06 24.44 -15.66
CA ALA A 47 -26.44 24.10 -16.94
C ALA A 47 -26.43 25.27 -17.94
N GLY A 48 -27.03 26.41 -17.57
CA GLY A 48 -27.18 27.57 -18.44
C GLY A 48 -28.20 27.36 -19.56
N GLU A 49 -29.10 26.38 -19.45
CA GLU A 49 -30.15 26.17 -20.46
C GLU A 49 -31.17 27.32 -20.43
N ASN A 50 -31.80 27.59 -21.58
CA ASN A 50 -32.89 28.55 -21.66
C ASN A 50 -34.08 28.09 -20.80
N GLN A 51 -34.85 29.04 -20.28
CA GLN A 51 -36.01 28.81 -19.43
C GLN A 51 -37.20 28.28 -20.27
N ASN A 52 -37.17 27.02 -20.69
CA ASN A 52 -38.19 26.43 -21.55
C ASN A 52 -38.93 25.27 -20.87
N PHE A 53 -39.86 25.62 -19.97
CA PHE A 53 -40.72 24.63 -19.30
C PHE A 53 -41.53 23.80 -20.31
N ALA A 54 -42.04 24.41 -21.38
CA ALA A 54 -42.89 23.72 -22.35
C ALA A 54 -42.11 22.58 -23.04
N GLU A 55 -40.93 22.87 -23.57
CA GLU A 55 -40.06 21.87 -24.19
C GLU A 55 -39.61 20.80 -23.18
N ARG A 56 -39.26 21.20 -21.95
CA ARG A 56 -38.88 20.24 -20.91
C ARG A 56 -40.02 19.32 -20.50
N LYS A 57 -41.23 19.86 -20.40
CA LYS A 57 -42.46 19.13 -20.12
C LYS A 57 -42.78 18.14 -21.24
N ASP A 58 -42.69 18.57 -22.49
CA ASP A 58 -42.93 17.72 -23.65
C ASP A 58 -41.88 16.59 -23.72
N PHE A 59 -40.60 16.89 -23.48
CA PHE A 59 -39.55 15.87 -23.35
C PHE A 59 -39.86 14.84 -22.25
N CYS A 60 -40.32 15.29 -21.07
CA CYS A 60 -40.66 14.36 -19.99
C CYS A 60 -41.91 13.52 -20.28
N ALA A 61 -42.86 14.03 -21.07
CA ALA A 61 -44.09 13.31 -21.42
C ALA A 61 -43.83 12.03 -22.25
N ASP A 62 -42.72 12.01 -23.01
CA ASP A 62 -42.29 10.83 -23.78
C ASP A 62 -41.82 9.66 -22.90
N TYR A 63 -41.53 9.92 -21.62
CA TYR A 63 -40.99 8.94 -20.68
C TYR A 63 -41.88 8.70 -19.46
N GLU A 64 -42.75 9.65 -19.09
CA GLU A 64 -43.70 9.57 -17.98
C GLU A 64 -44.95 10.42 -18.27
N THR A 65 -46.14 9.81 -18.31
CA THR A 65 -47.33 10.47 -18.87
C THR A 65 -48.08 11.44 -17.93
N ASP A 66 -47.80 11.49 -16.62
CA ASP A 66 -48.71 12.16 -15.65
C ASP A 66 -48.06 12.93 -14.47
N LYS A 67 -46.94 13.64 -14.67
CA LYS A 67 -46.25 14.34 -13.55
C LYS A 67 -46.26 15.87 -13.57
N ALA A 68 -46.65 16.51 -14.68
CA ALA A 68 -46.81 17.96 -14.71
C ALA A 68 -48.19 18.35 -14.14
N LYS A 69 -48.18 18.91 -12.93
CA LYS A 69 -49.34 19.47 -12.22
C LYS A 69 -49.49 20.97 -12.52
N THR A 70 -50.60 21.56 -12.09
CA THR A 70 -50.91 22.99 -12.28
C THR A 70 -49.82 23.93 -11.75
N ASP A 71 -49.11 23.54 -10.70
CA ASP A 71 -48.01 24.30 -10.08
C ASP A 71 -46.63 24.03 -10.68
N SER A 72 -46.49 23.03 -11.56
CA SER A 72 -45.20 22.55 -12.05
C SER A 72 -44.42 23.59 -12.84
N ALA A 73 -45.10 24.43 -13.61
CA ALA A 73 -44.47 25.54 -14.34
C ALA A 73 -43.85 26.57 -13.37
N GLY A 74 -44.56 26.90 -12.28
CA GLY A 74 -44.07 27.82 -11.25
C GLY A 74 -42.90 27.22 -10.46
N ASN A 75 -43.01 25.94 -10.09
CA ASN A 75 -41.94 25.22 -9.39
C ASN A 75 -40.67 25.13 -10.25
N TYR A 76 -40.83 24.79 -11.54
CA TYR A 76 -39.73 24.80 -12.51
C TYR A 76 -39.08 26.18 -12.62
N LEU A 77 -39.87 27.23 -12.81
CA LEU A 77 -39.35 28.59 -12.91
C LEU A 77 -38.55 28.99 -11.66
N SER A 78 -39.09 28.73 -10.47
CA SER A 78 -38.42 29.03 -9.21
C SER A 78 -37.07 28.32 -9.10
N GLY A 79 -37.02 27.02 -9.44
CA GLY A 79 -35.78 26.26 -9.46
C GLY A 79 -34.80 26.81 -10.50
N TRP A 80 -35.29 27.08 -11.71
CA TRP A 80 -34.49 27.58 -12.83
C TRP A 80 -33.84 28.92 -12.53
N VAL A 81 -34.54 29.85 -11.88
CA VAL A 81 -33.97 31.14 -11.45
C VAL A 81 -32.79 30.92 -10.49
N GLN A 82 -32.93 30.01 -9.53
CA GLN A 82 -31.83 29.66 -8.63
C GLN A 82 -30.67 28.98 -9.36
N GLY A 83 -30.97 28.07 -10.29
CA GLY A 83 -29.93 27.41 -11.11
C GLY A 83 -29.16 28.41 -11.97
N ASN A 84 -29.86 29.33 -12.64
CA ASN A 84 -29.26 30.36 -13.45
C ASN A 84 -28.38 31.32 -12.61
N TRP A 85 -28.82 31.62 -11.38
CA TRP A 85 -27.99 32.31 -10.40
C TRP A 85 -26.69 31.55 -10.12
N ASP A 86 -26.78 30.25 -9.84
CA ASP A 86 -25.61 29.40 -9.54
C ASP A 86 -24.65 29.29 -10.74
N PHE A 87 -25.17 29.18 -11.97
CA PHE A 87 -24.37 29.17 -13.19
C PHE A 87 -23.51 30.43 -13.32
N TRP A 88 -24.14 31.61 -13.23
CA TRP A 88 -23.45 32.88 -13.39
C TRP A 88 -22.55 33.20 -12.20
N SER A 89 -23.00 32.94 -10.98
CA SER A 89 -22.20 33.09 -9.75
C SER A 89 -20.95 32.21 -9.79
N GLY A 90 -21.07 30.93 -10.16
CA GLY A 90 -19.93 30.03 -10.27
C GLY A 90 -18.86 30.52 -11.25
N ARG A 91 -19.26 31.09 -12.39
CA ARG A 91 -18.34 31.73 -13.34
C ARG A 91 -17.70 32.98 -12.77
N GLY A 92 -18.49 33.81 -12.08
CA GLY A 92 -17.98 34.96 -11.34
C GLY A 92 -16.88 34.55 -10.37
N VAL A 93 -17.14 33.55 -9.51
CA VAL A 93 -16.16 33.03 -8.53
C VAL A 93 -14.87 32.59 -9.24
N ALA A 94 -14.99 31.83 -10.34
CA ALA A 94 -13.83 31.37 -11.08
C ALA A 94 -12.99 32.54 -11.64
N ASP A 95 -13.63 33.56 -12.22
CA ASP A 95 -12.95 34.73 -12.77
C ASP A 95 -12.32 35.60 -11.67
N GLY A 96 -13.02 35.79 -10.55
CA GLY A 96 -12.51 36.51 -9.39
C GLY A 96 -11.26 35.84 -8.79
N ARG A 97 -11.26 34.50 -8.66
CA ARG A 97 -10.09 33.73 -8.17
C ARG A 97 -8.85 33.90 -9.05
N LEU A 98 -9.07 34.06 -10.36
CA LEU A 98 -8.01 34.26 -11.34
C LEU A 98 -7.55 35.72 -11.44
N ALA A 99 -8.12 36.61 -10.62
CA ALA A 99 -7.82 38.04 -10.66
C ALA A 99 -8.08 38.67 -12.04
N LEU A 100 -9.17 38.25 -12.68
CA LEU A 100 -9.67 38.86 -13.92
C LEU A 100 -10.58 40.06 -13.59
N PRO A 101 -10.63 41.10 -14.44
CA PRO A 101 -11.50 42.25 -14.23
C PRO A 101 -12.98 41.84 -14.27
N VAL A 102 -13.84 42.53 -13.52
CA VAL A 102 -15.29 42.25 -13.52
C VAL A 102 -15.92 42.44 -14.91
N SER A 103 -15.29 43.24 -15.78
CA SER A 103 -15.66 43.39 -17.19
C SER A 103 -15.53 42.10 -18.00
N GLN A 104 -14.88 41.05 -17.46
CA GLN A 104 -14.80 39.73 -18.06
C GLN A 104 -16.18 39.11 -18.31
N PHE A 105 -17.23 39.58 -17.61
CA PHE A 105 -18.62 39.23 -17.91
C PHE A 105 -18.95 39.37 -19.42
N GLU A 106 -18.53 40.46 -20.06
CA GLU A 106 -18.80 40.72 -21.47
C GLU A 106 -18.12 39.68 -22.39
N ALA A 107 -16.91 39.24 -22.03
CA ALA A 107 -16.24 38.17 -22.74
C ALA A 107 -16.94 36.81 -22.52
N ARG A 108 -17.58 36.59 -21.36
CA ARG A 108 -18.37 35.37 -21.09
C ARG A 108 -19.64 35.30 -21.94
N LEU A 109 -20.25 36.45 -22.28
CA LEU A 109 -21.40 36.52 -23.18
C LEU A 109 -21.11 35.92 -24.57
N ALA A 110 -19.87 36.07 -25.05
CA ALA A 110 -19.44 35.56 -26.34
C ALA A 110 -19.09 34.06 -26.34
N SER A 111 -19.07 33.41 -25.17
CA SER A 111 -18.66 32.02 -25.06
C SER A 111 -19.61 31.08 -25.80
N ASP A 112 -19.05 30.03 -26.41
CA ASP A 112 -19.84 29.04 -27.17
C ASP A 112 -20.97 28.42 -26.36
N GLU A 113 -20.74 28.19 -25.07
CA GLU A 113 -21.70 27.59 -24.15
C GLU A 113 -22.92 28.50 -23.94
N VAL A 114 -22.68 29.79 -23.63
CA VAL A 114 -23.74 30.79 -23.45
C VAL A 114 -24.53 30.99 -24.75
N ARG A 115 -23.83 31.04 -25.89
CA ARG A 115 -24.46 31.23 -27.21
C ARG A 115 -25.27 30.01 -27.66
N LYS A 116 -24.74 28.79 -27.49
CA LYS A 116 -25.42 27.55 -27.90
C LYS A 116 -26.67 27.28 -27.06
N ASN A 117 -26.59 27.56 -25.76
CA ASN A 117 -27.69 27.30 -24.84
C ASN A 117 -28.72 28.44 -24.78
N ASN A 118 -28.48 29.56 -25.48
CA ASN A 118 -29.25 30.81 -25.34
C ASN A 118 -29.43 31.20 -23.87
N THR A 119 -28.35 31.09 -23.08
CA THR A 119 -28.39 31.26 -21.64
C THR A 119 -28.88 32.66 -21.27
N PRO A 120 -29.98 32.81 -20.51
CA PRO A 120 -30.41 34.12 -20.06
C PRO A 120 -29.40 34.74 -19.09
N LEU A 121 -29.17 36.04 -19.26
CA LEU A 121 -28.09 36.76 -18.59
C LEU A 121 -28.43 37.11 -17.15
N ASN A 122 -27.49 36.91 -16.24
CA ASN A 122 -27.65 37.28 -14.84
C ASN A 122 -26.37 37.94 -14.31
N ARG A 123 -26.21 39.22 -14.66
CA ARG A 123 -25.07 40.03 -14.24
C ARG A 123 -24.97 40.17 -12.71
N PRO A 124 -26.05 40.40 -11.94
CA PRO A 124 -25.97 40.44 -10.48
C PRO A 124 -25.42 39.16 -9.86
N ALA A 125 -25.83 37.99 -10.37
CA ALA A 125 -25.30 36.70 -9.92
C ALA A 125 -23.80 36.58 -10.21
N TYR A 126 -23.38 36.92 -11.43
CA TYR A 126 -21.97 36.92 -11.81
C TYR A 126 -21.13 37.86 -10.93
N GLU A 127 -21.56 39.11 -10.74
CA GLU A 127 -20.83 40.08 -9.93
C GLU A 127 -20.76 39.65 -8.45
N SER A 128 -21.83 39.05 -7.92
CA SER A 128 -21.86 38.46 -6.58
C SER A 128 -20.81 37.35 -6.44
N GLY A 129 -20.79 36.39 -7.38
CA GLY A 129 -19.79 35.34 -7.42
C GLY A 129 -18.37 35.89 -7.60
N TRP A 130 -18.18 36.88 -8.47
CA TRP A 130 -16.90 37.53 -8.71
C TRP A 130 -16.35 38.17 -7.43
N ASN A 131 -17.19 38.83 -6.64
CA ASN A 131 -16.79 39.42 -5.37
C ASN A 131 -16.27 38.34 -4.39
N ILE A 132 -16.92 37.17 -4.33
CA ILE A 132 -16.46 36.03 -3.51
C ILE A 132 -15.09 35.56 -3.99
N GLY A 133 -14.95 35.27 -5.29
CA GLY A 133 -13.68 34.78 -5.84
C GLY A 133 -12.53 35.77 -5.72
N ASN A 134 -12.81 37.07 -5.90
CA ASN A 134 -11.84 38.15 -5.71
C ASN A 134 -11.40 38.26 -4.24
N GLY A 135 -12.34 38.13 -3.30
CA GLY A 135 -12.03 38.05 -1.87
C GLY A 135 -11.08 36.87 -1.56
N GLU A 136 -11.35 35.69 -2.11
CA GLU A 136 -10.47 34.52 -1.96
C GLU A 136 -9.07 34.73 -2.56
N TYR A 137 -8.98 35.36 -3.73
CA TYR A 137 -7.69 35.73 -4.34
C TYR A 137 -6.86 36.63 -3.41
N TRP A 138 -7.45 37.70 -2.91
CA TRP A 138 -6.77 38.65 -2.02
C TRP A 138 -6.43 38.02 -0.67
N ASN A 139 -7.33 37.20 -0.11
CA ASN A 139 -7.05 36.42 1.09
C ASN A 139 -5.84 35.49 0.90
N GLY A 140 -5.79 34.77 -0.22
CA GLY A 140 -4.66 33.90 -0.54
C GLY A 140 -3.35 34.66 -0.72
N LEU A 141 -3.37 35.82 -1.38
CA LEU A 141 -2.19 36.67 -1.50
C LEU A 141 -1.72 37.18 -0.14
N GLY A 142 -2.62 37.75 0.66
CA GLY A 142 -2.31 38.23 2.01
C GLY A 142 -1.74 37.13 2.88
N LYS A 143 -2.32 35.92 2.85
CA LYS A 143 -1.80 34.75 3.57
C LYS A 143 -0.35 34.44 3.21
N ARG A 144 0.01 34.46 1.92
CA ARG A 144 1.40 34.23 1.49
C ARG A 144 2.35 35.31 2.04
N ASP A 145 1.96 36.57 1.96
CA ASP A 145 2.78 37.69 2.44
C ASP A 145 2.96 37.63 3.97
N GLY A 146 1.89 37.28 4.69
CA GLY A 146 1.92 37.06 6.13
C GLY A 146 2.84 35.91 6.51
N THR A 147 2.75 34.76 5.83
CA THR A 147 3.63 33.60 6.07
C THR A 147 5.09 33.92 5.76
N ALA A 148 5.36 34.79 4.79
CA ALA A 148 6.69 35.28 4.49
C ALA A 148 7.23 36.26 5.56
N GLY A 149 6.43 36.66 6.55
CA GLY A 149 6.83 37.61 7.58
C GLY A 149 7.04 39.02 7.02
N LEU A 150 6.25 39.42 6.02
CA LEU A 150 6.35 40.75 5.40
C LEU A 150 5.41 41.75 6.10
N PRO A 151 5.80 43.04 6.23
CA PRO A 151 5.01 44.04 6.94
C PRO A 151 3.70 44.37 6.22
N LEU A 152 2.58 44.32 6.96
CA LEU A 152 1.23 44.50 6.40
C LEU A 152 1.10 45.81 5.61
N SER A 153 1.50 46.95 6.18
CA SER A 153 1.32 48.27 5.53
C SER A 153 1.98 48.33 4.15
N SER A 154 3.26 47.97 4.05
CA SER A 154 4.00 47.99 2.78
C SER A 154 3.43 47.01 1.74
N GLN A 155 2.91 45.86 2.19
CA GLN A 155 2.35 44.87 1.26
C GLN A 155 0.92 45.22 0.84
N THR A 156 0.13 45.88 1.70
CA THR A 156 -1.16 46.47 1.32
C THR A 156 -0.99 47.50 0.20
N ASP A 157 0.03 48.36 0.27
CA ASP A 157 0.31 49.33 -0.81
C ASP A 157 0.67 48.64 -2.13
N LYS A 158 1.50 47.59 -2.07
CA LYS A 158 1.83 46.77 -3.25
C LYS A 158 0.59 46.06 -3.81
N ALA A 159 -0.27 45.54 -2.94
CA ALA A 159 -1.52 44.89 -3.33
C ALA A 159 -2.46 45.87 -4.03
N ARG A 160 -2.54 47.13 -3.55
CA ARG A 160 -3.29 48.20 -4.25
C ARG A 160 -2.74 48.47 -5.65
N ASN A 161 -1.42 48.53 -5.81
CA ASN A 161 -0.80 48.70 -7.13
C ASN A 161 -1.10 47.50 -8.06
N ILE A 162 -1.01 46.27 -7.55
CA ILE A 162 -1.38 45.07 -8.31
C ILE A 162 -2.84 45.12 -8.75
N ALA A 163 -3.74 45.59 -7.87
CA ALA A 163 -5.15 45.73 -8.19
C ALA A 163 -5.38 46.73 -9.32
N GLN A 164 -4.69 47.88 -9.28
CA GLN A 164 -4.72 48.90 -10.30
C GLN A 164 -4.19 48.39 -11.65
N ASP A 165 -3.03 47.72 -11.65
CA ASP A 165 -2.40 47.18 -12.87
C ASP A 165 -3.27 46.12 -13.54
N LYS A 166 -3.93 45.27 -12.75
CA LYS A 166 -4.84 44.23 -13.24
C LYS A 166 -6.27 44.74 -13.49
N GLN A 167 -6.56 46.00 -13.19
CA GLN A 167 -7.88 46.59 -13.27
C GLN A 167 -8.95 45.78 -12.49
N ILE A 168 -8.59 45.26 -11.32
CA ILE A 168 -9.49 44.54 -10.42
C ILE A 168 -9.73 45.33 -9.14
N ARG A 169 -10.87 45.08 -8.47
CA ARG A 169 -11.16 45.68 -7.16
C ARG A 169 -10.24 45.09 -6.08
N PHE A 170 -9.50 45.94 -5.39
CA PHE A 170 -8.77 45.53 -4.19
C PHE A 170 -9.75 45.22 -3.05
N ASP A 171 -9.67 44.01 -2.48
CA ASP A 171 -10.44 43.61 -1.31
C ASP A 171 -9.53 43.64 -0.06
N GLU A 172 -9.41 44.83 0.53
CA GLU A 172 -8.54 45.06 1.68
C GLU A 172 -8.89 44.20 2.91
N PRO A 173 -10.17 44.03 3.31
CA PRO A 173 -10.52 43.17 4.43
C PRO A 173 -10.11 41.72 4.21
N SER A 174 -10.34 41.17 3.01
CA SER A 174 -9.96 39.80 2.69
C SER A 174 -8.45 39.62 2.69
N TYR A 175 -7.71 40.58 2.10
CA TYR A 175 -6.25 40.62 2.13
C TYR A 175 -5.70 40.65 3.57
N ALA A 176 -6.18 41.58 4.40
CA ALA A 176 -5.73 41.74 5.78
C ALA A 176 -6.03 40.50 6.64
N SER A 177 -7.21 39.89 6.48
CA SER A 177 -7.57 38.61 7.14
C SER A 177 -6.64 37.47 6.73
N GLY A 178 -6.34 37.36 5.44
CA GLY A 178 -5.37 36.41 4.91
C GLY A 178 -4.00 36.62 5.54
N TRP A 179 -3.53 37.87 5.55
CA TRP A 179 -2.25 38.26 6.13
C TRP A 179 -2.14 37.92 7.61
N GLN A 180 -3.18 38.20 8.41
CA GLN A 180 -3.19 37.84 9.84
C GLN A 180 -3.05 36.33 10.03
N THR A 181 -3.75 35.54 9.22
CA THR A 181 -3.64 34.07 9.22
C THR A 181 -2.22 33.63 8.86
N GLY A 182 -1.64 34.19 7.80
CA GLY A 182 -0.28 33.89 7.37
C GLY A 182 0.77 34.28 8.42
N ASN A 183 0.65 35.46 9.01
CA ASN A 183 1.57 35.96 10.04
C ASN A 183 1.52 35.09 11.31
N ARG A 184 0.34 34.56 11.66
CA ARG A 184 0.24 33.55 12.72
C ARG A 184 1.07 32.31 12.40
N THR A 185 0.98 31.80 11.17
CA THR A 185 1.79 30.67 10.70
C THR A 185 3.29 30.98 10.75
N PHE A 186 3.71 32.16 10.30
CA PHE A 186 5.11 32.61 10.38
C PHE A 186 5.67 32.50 11.81
N TRP A 187 4.92 32.99 12.81
CA TRP A 187 5.35 32.91 14.21
C TRP A 187 5.29 31.49 14.78
N GLN A 188 4.29 30.69 14.40
CA GLN A 188 4.23 29.27 14.76
C GLN A 188 5.44 28.50 14.22
N ASP A 189 5.78 28.68 12.94
CA ASP A 189 6.91 28.00 12.30
C ASP A 189 8.24 28.40 12.93
N ALA A 190 8.39 29.68 13.29
CA ALA A 190 9.56 30.15 14.02
C ALA A 190 9.69 29.49 15.40
N GLY A 191 8.60 29.44 16.18
CA GLY A 191 8.60 28.80 17.50
C GLY A 191 8.85 27.30 17.44
N PHE A 192 8.22 26.63 16.48
CA PHE A 192 8.44 25.22 16.19
C PHE A 192 9.90 24.94 15.84
N SER A 193 10.47 25.69 14.90
CA SER A 193 11.86 25.52 14.45
C SER A 193 12.85 25.73 15.60
N ASP A 194 12.66 26.77 16.40
CA ASP A 194 13.56 27.08 17.50
C ASP A 194 13.53 25.97 18.57
N ALA A 195 12.34 25.50 18.96
CA ALA A 195 12.20 24.38 19.89
C ALA A 195 12.83 23.09 19.34
N ARG A 196 12.59 22.76 18.07
CA ARG A 196 13.15 21.57 17.41
C ARG A 196 14.68 21.57 17.38
N ASN A 197 15.29 22.75 17.31
CA ASN A 197 16.74 22.92 17.33
C ASN A 197 17.32 23.11 18.75
N GLY A 198 16.47 23.04 19.79
CA GLY A 198 16.90 23.21 21.18
C GLY A 198 17.32 24.64 21.52
N LEU A 199 16.74 25.63 20.83
CA LEU A 199 16.94 27.05 21.11
C LEU A 199 15.97 27.52 22.22
N PRO A 200 16.44 28.36 23.16
CA PRO A 200 15.63 28.85 24.27
C PRO A 200 14.56 29.86 23.82
N ASP A 201 13.50 30.03 24.62
CA ASP A 201 12.45 31.05 24.39
C ASP A 201 13.04 32.48 24.37
N SER A 202 14.22 32.71 24.94
CA SER A 202 14.89 34.02 24.88
C SER A 202 15.19 34.50 23.46
N GLU A 203 15.29 33.60 22.48
CA GLU A 203 15.43 33.95 21.06
C GLU A 203 14.25 34.77 20.52
N LEU A 204 13.06 34.60 21.11
CA LEU A 204 11.87 35.38 20.77
C LEU A 204 12.14 36.88 20.90
N LYS A 205 12.92 37.31 21.90
CA LYS A 205 13.20 38.74 22.13
C LYS A 205 13.93 39.36 20.93
N GLY A 206 14.94 38.67 20.40
CA GLY A 206 15.70 39.12 19.23
C GLY A 206 14.85 39.13 17.96
N ARG A 207 14.08 38.06 17.74
CA ARG A 207 13.15 37.95 16.60
C ARG A 207 12.08 39.03 16.63
N ALA A 208 11.45 39.24 17.77
CA ALA A 208 10.42 40.25 17.97
C ALA A 208 10.98 41.66 17.76
N ALA A 209 12.19 41.96 18.23
CA ALA A 209 12.85 43.25 17.97
C ALA A 209 13.10 43.46 16.46
N LYS A 210 13.63 42.45 15.75
CA LYS A 210 13.85 42.52 14.30
C LYS A 210 12.54 42.68 13.53
N ALA A 211 11.50 41.93 13.90
CA ALA A 211 10.17 42.00 13.29
C ALA A 211 9.54 43.38 13.49
N ARG A 212 9.56 43.93 14.71
CA ARG A 212 9.09 45.30 15.01
C ARG A 212 9.84 46.34 14.18
N GLY A 213 11.17 46.22 14.10
CA GLY A 213 12.00 47.10 13.28
C GLY A 213 11.69 47.04 11.78
N ALA A 214 11.21 45.89 11.30
CA ALA A 214 10.75 45.70 9.92
C ALA A 214 9.27 46.03 9.70
N GLY A 215 8.52 46.46 10.74
CA GLY A 215 7.08 46.75 10.64
C GLY A 215 6.17 45.51 10.63
N VAL A 216 6.68 44.34 11.02
CA VAL A 216 5.94 43.08 11.06
C VAL A 216 5.26 42.94 12.43
N GLN A 217 3.97 42.61 12.45
CA GLN A 217 3.23 42.39 13.70
C GLN A 217 3.78 41.14 14.41
N VAL A 218 4.13 41.30 15.68
CA VAL A 218 4.61 40.21 16.53
C VAL A 218 3.44 39.46 17.16
N LEU A 219 3.43 38.13 17.03
CA LEU A 219 2.46 37.24 17.69
C LEU A 219 3.18 36.29 18.65
N GLU A 220 3.49 36.80 19.85
CA GLU A 220 4.26 36.05 20.86
C GLU A 220 3.55 34.76 21.31
N ASP A 221 2.22 34.79 21.46
CA ASP A 221 1.45 33.61 21.86
C ASP A 221 1.49 32.49 20.80
N ALA A 222 1.47 32.86 19.52
CA ALA A 222 1.55 31.90 18.42
C ALA A 222 2.91 31.20 18.40
N TYR A 223 3.98 31.98 18.59
CA TYR A 223 5.34 31.47 18.74
C TYR A 223 5.47 30.55 19.96
N ARG A 224 5.07 31.02 21.16
CA ARG A 224 5.23 30.26 22.41
C ARG A 224 4.37 29.02 22.46
N GLY A 225 3.18 29.06 21.86
CA GLY A 225 2.32 27.88 21.72
C GLY A 225 3.02 26.78 20.93
N ALA A 226 3.55 27.12 19.74
CA ALA A 226 4.29 26.17 18.90
C ALA A 226 5.60 25.70 19.54
N TRP A 227 6.36 26.62 20.17
CA TRP A 227 7.61 26.31 20.84
C TRP A 227 7.41 25.34 22.01
N ASN A 228 6.43 25.58 22.89
CA ASN A 228 6.17 24.69 24.02
C ASN A 228 5.72 23.30 23.56
N ALA A 229 4.90 23.22 22.50
CA ALA A 229 4.45 21.96 21.94
C ALA A 229 5.63 21.14 21.36
N GLU A 230 6.49 21.77 20.56
CA GLU A 230 7.59 21.07 19.89
C GLU A 230 8.76 20.78 20.84
N LEU A 231 8.93 21.56 21.90
CA LEU A 231 9.97 21.31 22.90
C LEU A 231 9.82 19.93 23.56
N VAL A 232 8.58 19.46 23.73
CA VAL A 232 8.29 18.09 24.21
C VAL A 232 8.93 17.07 23.26
N ASN A 233 8.73 17.23 21.95
CA ASN A 233 9.29 16.33 20.94
C ASN A 233 10.81 16.40 20.90
N TYR A 234 11.40 17.60 21.05
CA TYR A 234 12.85 17.76 21.18
C TYR A 234 13.42 16.89 22.31
N TRP A 235 12.83 16.98 23.51
CA TRP A 235 13.29 16.19 24.67
C TRP A 235 13.06 14.68 24.49
N ARG A 236 11.93 14.27 23.89
CA ARG A 236 11.68 12.86 23.58
C ARG A 236 12.70 12.30 22.58
N ASN A 237 12.98 13.04 21.52
CA ASN A 237 13.97 12.66 20.50
C ASN A 237 15.37 12.53 21.10
N LEU A 238 15.77 13.48 21.96
CA LEU A 238 17.02 13.37 22.72
C LEU A 238 17.02 12.11 23.60
N GLY A 239 15.96 11.86 24.36
CA GLY A 239 15.85 10.66 25.20
C GLY A 239 16.04 9.37 24.40
N THR A 240 15.40 9.25 23.23
CA THR A 240 15.56 8.10 22.33
C THR A 240 16.98 7.98 21.76
N GLN A 241 17.62 9.08 21.37
CA GLN A 241 18.99 9.07 20.85
C GLN A 241 20.02 8.71 21.93
N ASP A 242 19.84 9.27 23.12
CA ASP A 242 20.77 9.14 24.24
C ASP A 242 20.71 7.75 24.90
N ALA A 243 19.54 7.07 24.82
CA ALA A 243 19.33 5.71 25.30
C ALA A 243 20.34 4.68 24.77
N VAL A 244 20.87 4.89 23.56
CA VAL A 244 21.79 3.95 22.88
C VAL A 244 23.10 4.60 22.46
N SER A 245 23.43 5.77 23.01
CA SER A 245 24.70 6.47 22.74
C SER A 245 25.53 6.76 23.99
N GLY A 246 25.15 6.22 25.14
CA GLY A 246 25.88 6.38 26.41
C GLY A 246 25.78 7.76 27.05
N LYS A 247 24.88 8.64 26.56
CA LYS A 247 24.67 9.96 27.15
C LYS A 247 23.64 9.92 28.27
N GLU A 248 24.01 10.49 29.41
CA GLU A 248 23.14 10.61 30.58
C GLU A 248 22.39 11.95 30.62
N PHE A 249 21.22 11.93 31.27
CA PHE A 249 20.40 13.12 31.47
C PHE A 249 21.16 14.25 32.21
N GLY A 250 22.08 13.91 33.11
CA GLY A 250 22.88 14.91 33.84
C GLY A 250 23.64 15.86 32.91
N MET A 251 24.22 15.34 31.83
CA MET A 251 24.90 16.13 30.80
C MET A 251 23.92 17.02 30.04
N ARG A 252 22.78 16.46 29.59
CA ARG A 252 21.73 17.22 28.89
C ARG A 252 21.13 18.33 29.74
N ARG A 253 20.96 18.07 31.05
CA ARG A 253 20.49 19.06 32.01
C ARG A 253 21.48 20.22 32.13
N ALA A 254 22.79 19.93 32.16
CA ALA A 254 23.82 20.98 32.20
C ALA A 254 23.83 21.80 30.90
N GLU A 255 23.80 21.14 29.73
CA GLU A 255 23.71 21.79 28.41
C GLU A 255 22.47 22.70 28.31
N ALA A 256 21.31 22.21 28.74
CA ALA A 256 20.07 22.97 28.72
C ALA A 256 20.11 24.18 29.66
N LYS A 257 20.67 24.03 30.88
CA LYS A 257 20.87 25.16 31.81
C LYS A 257 21.80 26.22 31.23
N GLN A 258 22.91 25.81 30.60
CA GLN A 258 23.85 26.75 29.97
C GLN A 258 23.18 27.56 28.85
N LYS A 259 22.25 26.94 28.10
CA LYS A 259 21.49 27.58 27.03
C LYS A 259 20.26 28.35 27.52
N GLY A 260 19.88 28.24 28.79
CA GLY A 260 18.58 28.78 29.27
C GLY A 260 17.36 28.05 28.69
N LEU A 261 17.52 26.80 28.24
CA LEU A 261 16.45 25.99 27.67
C LEU A 261 15.58 25.39 28.80
N LYS A 262 14.25 25.42 28.62
CA LYS A 262 13.32 24.75 29.54
C LYS A 262 13.56 23.24 29.53
N ILE A 263 13.68 22.65 30.71
CA ILE A 263 13.99 21.23 30.91
C ILE A 263 12.70 20.44 31.10
N LEU A 264 12.49 19.43 30.25
CA LEU A 264 11.37 18.48 30.35
C LEU A 264 11.91 17.08 30.69
N GLU A 265 12.32 16.90 31.94
CA GLU A 265 12.94 15.65 32.41
C GLU A 265 12.02 14.44 32.30
N SER A 266 10.73 14.59 32.60
CA SER A 266 9.75 13.51 32.52
C SER A 266 9.61 12.97 31.10
N ASP A 267 9.47 13.84 30.10
CA ASP A 267 9.33 13.45 28.69
C ASP A 267 10.61 12.82 28.14
N TYR A 268 11.77 13.37 28.52
CA TYR A 268 13.07 12.79 28.19
C TYR A 268 13.19 11.38 28.76
N ARG A 269 12.94 11.20 30.07
CA ARG A 269 13.11 9.92 30.76
C ARG A 269 12.14 8.86 30.23
N ALA A 270 10.88 9.21 30.00
CA ALA A 270 9.90 8.30 29.43
C ALA A 270 10.34 7.78 28.05
N ALA A 271 10.78 8.67 27.15
CA ALA A 271 11.25 8.27 25.83
C ALA A 271 12.56 7.46 25.88
N TRP A 272 13.45 7.79 26.82
CA TRP A 272 14.70 7.07 27.06
C TRP A 272 14.44 5.64 27.58
N GLU A 273 13.57 5.48 28.58
CA GLU A 273 13.20 4.18 29.12
C GLU A 273 12.48 3.30 28.08
N GLU A 274 11.55 3.88 27.31
CA GLU A 274 10.85 3.16 26.24
C GLU A 274 11.82 2.65 25.17
N ARG A 275 12.78 3.49 24.75
CA ARG A 275 13.79 3.06 23.78
C ARG A 275 14.67 1.94 24.31
N LEU A 276 15.08 2.01 25.58
CA LEU A 276 15.82 0.92 26.23
C LEU A 276 14.99 -0.35 26.33
N ALA A 277 13.70 -0.24 26.63
CA ALA A 277 12.81 -1.38 26.66
C ALA A 277 12.74 -2.09 25.30
N VAL A 278 12.66 -1.33 24.21
CA VAL A 278 12.74 -1.85 22.84
C VAL A 278 14.08 -2.53 22.59
N TYR A 279 15.20 -1.90 22.97
CA TYR A 279 16.52 -2.50 22.80
C TYR A 279 16.64 -3.86 23.49
N TRP A 280 16.26 -3.95 24.76
CA TRP A 280 16.41 -5.20 25.54
C TRP A 280 15.51 -6.32 25.01
N ARG A 281 14.31 -5.98 24.51
CA ARG A 281 13.43 -6.93 23.83
C ARG A 281 14.03 -7.41 22.50
N GLN A 282 14.61 -6.52 21.72
CA GLN A 282 15.29 -6.87 20.47
C GLN A 282 16.50 -7.78 20.74
N ALA A 283 17.32 -7.44 21.72
CA ALA A 283 18.46 -8.26 22.12
C ALA A 283 18.04 -9.69 22.52
N GLY A 284 16.97 -9.84 23.29
CA GLY A 284 16.42 -11.15 23.63
C GLY A 284 15.89 -11.90 22.41
N THR A 285 15.29 -11.19 21.45
CA THR A 285 14.84 -11.76 20.18
C THR A 285 16.02 -12.25 19.33
N ASP A 286 17.08 -11.47 19.20
CA ASP A 286 18.25 -11.79 18.38
C ASP A 286 19.05 -12.97 18.93
N ASP A 287 19.08 -13.11 20.25
CA ASP A 287 19.74 -14.22 20.98
C ASP A 287 18.81 -15.41 21.19
N GLY A 288 17.57 -15.33 20.73
CA GLY A 288 16.63 -16.44 20.76
C GLY A 288 16.85 -17.40 19.60
N TYR A 289 15.87 -18.29 19.43
CA TYR A 289 15.78 -19.25 18.34
C TYR A 289 16.99 -20.21 18.26
N GLY A 290 17.18 -20.99 19.32
CA GLY A 290 18.24 -22.01 19.36
C GLY A 290 19.61 -21.49 19.78
N LYS A 291 19.74 -20.20 20.11
CA LYS A 291 20.99 -19.60 20.58
C LYS A 291 21.07 -19.53 22.11
N PRO A 292 22.28 -19.49 22.70
CA PRO A 292 22.47 -19.42 24.15
C PRO A 292 21.86 -18.18 24.79
N PHE A 293 21.50 -18.29 26.07
CA PHE A 293 21.04 -17.15 26.87
C PHE A 293 22.22 -16.25 27.27
N GLN A 294 22.31 -15.04 26.71
CA GLN A 294 23.45 -14.12 26.89
C GLN A 294 23.18 -12.89 27.78
N LEU A 295 22.12 -12.90 28.59
CA LEU A 295 21.72 -11.70 29.35
C LEU A 295 22.84 -11.13 30.22
N GLU A 296 23.52 -11.98 31.01
CA GLU A 296 24.55 -11.52 31.95
C GLU A 296 25.76 -10.93 31.20
N GLU A 297 26.13 -11.51 30.07
CA GLU A 297 27.17 -10.97 29.19
C GLU A 297 26.76 -9.62 28.60
N ARG A 298 25.51 -9.48 28.15
CA ARG A 298 24.99 -8.21 27.63
C ARG A 298 24.94 -7.12 28.70
N ILE A 299 24.52 -7.45 29.91
CA ILE A 299 24.51 -6.51 31.05
C ILE A 299 25.94 -6.08 31.38
N ALA A 300 26.89 -7.02 31.46
CA ALA A 300 28.30 -6.73 31.71
C ALA A 300 28.93 -5.84 30.61
N ASN A 301 28.46 -5.95 29.37
CA ASN A 301 28.93 -5.19 28.22
C ASN A 301 28.12 -3.92 27.91
N ALA A 302 27.01 -3.66 28.61
CA ALA A 302 26.05 -2.61 28.26
C ALA A 302 26.72 -1.23 28.16
N ALA A 303 27.50 -0.86 29.19
CA ALA A 303 28.22 0.41 29.23
C ALA A 303 29.25 0.55 28.08
N ARG A 304 29.98 -0.54 27.75
CA ARG A 304 30.92 -0.56 26.62
C ARG A 304 30.22 -0.37 25.28
N ASN A 305 28.99 -0.86 25.17
CA ASN A 305 28.16 -0.76 23.98
C ASN A 305 27.32 0.54 23.93
N GLY A 306 27.48 1.45 24.91
CA GLY A 306 26.73 2.70 24.97
C GLY A 306 25.25 2.53 25.31
N VAL A 307 24.88 1.42 25.97
CA VAL A 307 23.49 1.11 26.35
C VAL A 307 23.36 1.04 27.86
N PHE A 308 22.21 1.45 28.38
CA PHE A 308 21.91 1.42 29.81
C PHE A 308 21.02 0.25 30.20
N VAL A 309 21.18 -0.20 31.45
CA VAL A 309 20.34 -1.22 32.07
C VAL A 309 19.24 -0.52 32.87
N ILE A 310 17.99 -0.89 32.62
CA ILE A 310 16.81 -0.40 33.34
C ILE A 310 16.25 -1.52 34.23
N GLY A 311 15.42 -1.17 35.22
CA GLY A 311 14.84 -2.15 36.16
C GLY A 311 14.08 -3.30 35.47
N ARG A 312 13.56 -3.06 34.26
CA ARG A 312 12.83 -4.05 33.45
C ARG A 312 13.68 -4.81 32.42
N SER A 313 14.98 -4.50 32.28
CA SER A 313 15.85 -5.10 31.25
C SER A 313 15.85 -6.63 31.26
N ARG A 314 15.99 -7.22 32.46
CA ARG A 314 16.01 -8.68 32.65
C ARG A 314 14.70 -9.31 32.17
N ALA A 315 13.55 -8.80 32.63
CA ALA A 315 12.25 -9.31 32.25
C ALA A 315 12.00 -9.21 30.75
N LEU A 316 12.28 -8.05 30.14
CA LEU A 316 12.07 -7.81 28.71
C LEU A 316 12.93 -8.69 27.81
N TYR A 317 14.20 -8.88 28.18
CA TYR A 317 15.10 -9.77 27.46
C TYR A 317 14.64 -11.22 27.58
N THR A 318 14.38 -11.70 28.82
CA THR A 318 14.01 -13.10 29.07
C THR A 318 12.72 -13.47 28.36
N GLU A 319 11.68 -12.63 28.47
CA GLU A 319 10.40 -12.85 27.79
C GLU A 319 10.57 -12.97 26.27
N ALA A 320 11.37 -12.09 25.65
CA ALA A 320 11.62 -12.11 24.22
C ALA A 320 12.41 -13.34 23.77
N TRP A 321 13.43 -13.71 24.54
CA TRP A 321 14.26 -14.89 24.30
C TRP A 321 13.43 -16.18 24.42
N ASP A 322 12.64 -16.30 25.49
CA ASP A 322 11.73 -17.42 25.73
C ASP A 322 10.70 -17.54 24.59
N ALA A 323 10.14 -16.43 24.14
CA ALA A 323 9.17 -16.42 23.04
C ALA A 323 9.78 -16.94 21.71
N GLN A 324 11.03 -16.60 21.42
CA GLN A 324 11.72 -17.14 20.24
C GLN A 324 12.08 -18.62 20.39
N ASN A 325 12.51 -19.02 21.60
CA ASN A 325 12.82 -20.42 21.85
C ASN A 325 11.57 -21.30 21.92
N ALA A 326 10.42 -20.79 22.34
CA ALA A 326 9.15 -21.50 22.21
C ALA A 326 8.82 -21.84 20.74
N ARG A 327 9.18 -20.95 19.80
CA ARG A 327 9.03 -21.20 18.35
C ARG A 327 10.07 -22.16 17.79
N TYR A 328 11.26 -22.22 18.41
CA TYR A 328 12.33 -23.14 18.03
C TYR A 328 12.10 -24.56 18.57
N CYS A 329 11.73 -24.66 19.84
CA CYS A 329 11.57 -25.89 20.62
C CYS A 329 10.23 -26.59 20.36
N THR A 330 9.96 -26.92 19.10
CA THR A 330 8.78 -27.70 18.69
C THR A 330 9.20 -29.09 18.20
N VAL A 331 8.31 -30.08 18.37
CA VAL A 331 8.58 -31.46 17.92
C VAL A 331 8.74 -31.52 16.40
N GLU A 332 8.01 -30.68 15.68
CA GLU A 332 8.10 -30.53 14.23
C GLU A 332 9.46 -29.98 13.81
N ASN A 333 9.93 -28.91 14.45
CA ASN A 333 11.25 -28.38 14.13
C ASN A 333 12.32 -29.43 14.42
N ALA A 334 12.26 -30.10 15.58
CA ALA A 334 13.23 -31.14 15.93
C ALA A 334 13.29 -32.25 14.87
N PHE A 335 12.13 -32.72 14.40
CA PHE A 335 12.04 -33.66 13.30
C PHE A 335 12.66 -33.13 12.00
N GLU A 336 12.37 -31.87 11.64
CA GLU A 336 12.94 -31.23 10.44
C GLU A 336 14.46 -31.04 10.53
N PHE A 337 15.00 -30.65 11.68
CA PHE A 337 16.45 -30.59 11.94
C PHE A 337 17.08 -31.99 11.77
N GLY A 338 16.45 -33.03 12.31
CA GLY A 338 16.88 -34.42 12.15
C GLY A 338 16.85 -34.87 10.69
N ARG A 339 15.78 -34.54 9.97
CA ARG A 339 15.60 -34.86 8.54
C ARG A 339 16.66 -34.18 7.67
N ALA A 340 17.01 -32.93 7.99
CA ALA A 340 18.07 -32.18 7.33
C ALA A 340 19.48 -32.60 7.77
N ASN A 341 19.60 -33.48 8.78
CA ASN A 341 20.85 -33.86 9.43
C ASN A 341 21.65 -32.64 9.95
N SER A 342 20.95 -31.60 10.39
CA SER A 342 21.52 -30.42 11.03
C SER A 342 21.48 -30.58 12.55
N GLY A 343 22.40 -29.95 13.28
CA GLY A 343 22.38 -29.99 14.75
C GLY A 343 21.25 -29.12 15.32
N MET A 344 20.52 -29.63 16.32
CA MET A 344 19.55 -28.86 17.10
C MET A 344 20.08 -28.62 18.52
N ALA A 345 20.06 -27.37 18.98
CA ALA A 345 20.43 -26.96 20.34
C ALA A 345 19.30 -27.29 21.33
N VAL A 346 19.13 -28.56 21.69
CA VAL A 346 18.04 -29.01 22.58
C VAL A 346 18.20 -28.49 24.02
N GLU A 347 19.43 -28.14 24.41
CA GLU A 347 19.76 -27.60 25.72
C GLU A 347 19.12 -26.23 26.00
N VAL A 348 18.80 -25.44 24.97
CA VAL A 348 18.10 -24.15 25.15
C VAL A 348 16.60 -24.33 25.43
N CYS A 349 16.08 -25.53 25.21
CA CYS A 349 14.68 -25.87 25.46
C CYS A 349 14.42 -26.24 26.91
N GLN A 350 13.18 -26.05 27.37
CA GLN A 350 12.75 -26.42 28.71
C GLN A 350 12.95 -27.91 28.98
N GLY A 351 13.41 -28.24 30.19
CA GLY A 351 13.76 -29.61 30.61
C GLY A 351 12.75 -30.69 30.19
N PRO A 352 11.45 -30.55 30.49
CA PRO A 352 10.44 -31.57 30.17
C PRO A 352 10.24 -31.84 28.67
N LEU A 353 10.59 -30.88 27.80
CA LEU A 353 10.47 -31.03 26.34
C LEU A 353 11.69 -31.73 25.73
N ARG A 354 12.85 -31.71 26.40
CA ARG A 354 14.12 -32.14 25.79
C ARG A 354 14.09 -33.57 25.28
N ASP A 355 13.50 -34.49 26.02
CA ASP A 355 13.48 -35.90 25.63
C ASP A 355 12.55 -36.14 24.43
N ARG A 356 11.41 -35.45 24.37
CA ARG A 356 10.52 -35.46 23.19
C ARG A 356 11.20 -34.88 21.96
N LEU A 357 11.92 -33.78 22.12
CA LEU A 357 12.66 -33.17 21.01
C LEU A 357 13.79 -34.08 20.51
N LYS A 358 14.55 -34.72 21.41
CA LYS A 358 15.57 -35.71 21.03
C LYS A 358 14.97 -36.89 20.27
N HIS A 359 13.82 -37.38 20.71
CA HIS A 359 13.11 -38.45 20.02
C HIS A 359 12.68 -38.02 18.62
N ALA A 360 12.00 -36.87 18.49
CA ALA A 360 11.57 -36.34 17.20
C ALA A 360 12.76 -36.09 16.26
N TYR A 361 13.88 -35.59 16.79
CA TYR A 361 15.13 -35.43 16.05
C TYR A 361 15.66 -36.76 15.51
N ALA A 362 15.76 -37.80 16.34
CA ALA A 362 16.17 -39.13 15.93
C ALA A 362 15.21 -39.72 14.87
N SER A 363 13.90 -39.58 15.06
CA SER A 363 12.89 -39.98 14.06
C SER A 363 13.07 -39.25 12.72
N GLY A 364 13.50 -38.00 12.74
CA GLY A 364 13.85 -37.24 11.53
C GLY A 364 15.07 -37.82 10.80
N GLN A 365 16.11 -38.23 11.54
CA GLN A 365 17.29 -38.89 10.97
C GLN A 365 16.93 -40.24 10.35
N ASP A 366 16.12 -41.04 11.06
CA ASP A 366 15.60 -42.32 10.56
C ASP A 366 14.74 -42.11 9.31
N TYR A 367 13.92 -41.05 9.29
CA TYR A 367 13.14 -40.66 8.13
C TYR A 367 14.04 -40.36 6.94
N ASN A 368 15.11 -39.58 7.12
CA ASN A 368 16.05 -39.27 6.04
C ASN A 368 16.71 -40.54 5.47
N ASN A 369 17.09 -41.48 6.36
CA ASN A 369 17.64 -42.78 5.96
C ASN A 369 16.61 -43.65 5.22
N ALA A 370 15.35 -43.67 5.66
CA ALA A 370 14.26 -44.34 4.98
C ALA A 370 13.95 -43.70 3.61
N ALA A 371 13.96 -42.36 3.52
CA ALA A 371 13.74 -41.62 2.28
C ALA A 371 14.83 -41.89 1.24
N ALA A 372 16.09 -41.96 1.66
CA ALA A 372 17.20 -42.33 0.77
C ALA A 372 17.06 -43.77 0.23
N ARG A 373 16.65 -44.71 1.08
CA ARG A 373 16.37 -46.10 0.68
C ARG A 373 15.16 -46.18 -0.25
N HIS A 374 14.10 -45.43 0.04
CA HIS A 374 12.88 -45.35 -0.76
C HIS A 374 13.21 -44.83 -2.17
N ALA A 375 13.97 -43.73 -2.26
CA ALA A 375 14.36 -43.15 -3.55
C ALA A 375 15.12 -44.15 -4.44
N ARG A 376 16.01 -44.96 -3.84
CA ARG A 376 16.71 -46.04 -4.56
C ARG A 376 15.75 -47.13 -5.03
N ALA A 377 14.92 -47.67 -4.12
CA ALA A 377 13.95 -48.72 -4.47
C ALA A 377 12.96 -48.27 -5.56
N ALA A 378 12.51 -47.02 -5.51
CA ALA A 378 11.65 -46.43 -6.53
C ALA A 378 12.36 -46.26 -7.88
N ALA A 379 13.63 -45.86 -7.88
CA ALA A 379 14.45 -45.79 -9.09
C ALA A 379 14.64 -47.18 -9.71
N ASP A 380 14.96 -48.20 -8.90
CA ASP A 380 15.12 -49.58 -9.35
C ASP A 380 13.81 -50.12 -9.96
N ALA A 381 12.67 -49.87 -9.32
CA ALA A 381 11.36 -50.26 -9.84
C ALA A 381 11.06 -49.60 -11.20
N ASN A 382 11.35 -48.30 -11.34
CA ASN A 382 11.18 -47.58 -12.60
C ASN A 382 12.09 -48.10 -13.70
N GLU A 383 13.35 -48.43 -13.38
CA GLU A 383 14.27 -49.03 -14.33
C GLU A 383 13.77 -50.40 -14.80
N LEU A 384 13.31 -51.25 -13.87
CA LEU A 384 12.77 -52.57 -14.19
C LEU A 384 11.49 -52.48 -15.03
N HIS A 385 10.60 -51.51 -14.77
CA HIS A 385 9.45 -51.24 -15.64
C HIS A 385 9.88 -50.80 -17.04
N GLY A 386 10.89 -49.92 -17.16
CA GLY A 386 11.42 -49.53 -18.46
C GLY A 386 12.03 -50.70 -19.25
N ARG A 387 12.70 -51.63 -18.55
CA ARG A 387 13.21 -52.88 -19.14
C ARG A 387 12.07 -53.82 -19.57
N LEU A 388 11.01 -53.93 -18.77
CA LEU A 388 9.81 -54.71 -19.12
C LEU A 388 9.17 -54.20 -20.40
N ASP A 389 8.97 -52.90 -20.52
CA ASP A 389 8.41 -52.28 -21.72
C ASP A 389 9.27 -52.56 -22.96
N ASP A 390 10.61 -52.55 -22.83
CA ASP A 390 11.50 -52.92 -23.93
C ASP A 390 11.38 -54.41 -24.30
N LEU A 391 11.42 -55.31 -23.31
CA LEU A 391 11.27 -56.75 -23.53
C LEU A 391 9.92 -57.10 -24.18
N GLN A 392 8.83 -56.49 -23.71
CA GLN A 392 7.50 -56.64 -24.30
C GLN A 392 7.44 -56.12 -25.74
N ARG A 393 8.07 -54.97 -26.03
CA ARG A 393 8.19 -54.46 -27.40
C ARG A 393 9.02 -55.39 -28.30
N ARG A 394 10.11 -55.97 -27.78
CA ARG A 394 10.95 -56.95 -28.50
C ARG A 394 10.18 -58.23 -28.80
N LEU A 395 9.46 -58.76 -27.80
CA LEU A 395 8.59 -59.93 -27.97
C LEU A 395 7.52 -59.65 -29.03
N GLY A 396 6.82 -58.52 -28.93
CA GLY A 396 5.80 -58.15 -29.92
C GLY A 396 6.36 -57.95 -31.33
N ARG A 397 7.61 -57.47 -31.49
CA ARG A 397 8.29 -57.44 -32.80
C ARG A 397 8.57 -58.86 -33.31
N LEU A 398 9.18 -59.70 -32.49
CA LEU A 398 9.51 -61.08 -32.83
C LEU A 398 8.27 -61.90 -33.21
N GLU A 399 7.17 -61.76 -32.47
CA GLU A 399 5.90 -62.43 -32.78
C GLU A 399 5.31 -62.00 -34.13
N ARG A 400 5.44 -60.71 -34.48
CA ARG A 400 5.04 -60.22 -35.81
C ARG A 400 5.94 -60.76 -36.92
N GLU A 401 7.25 -60.82 -36.69
CA GLU A 401 8.20 -61.41 -37.63
C GLU A 401 7.93 -62.90 -37.85
N ILE A 402 7.71 -63.67 -36.78
CA ILE A 402 7.32 -65.08 -36.85
C ILE A 402 6.05 -65.23 -37.69
N ARG A 403 5.01 -64.44 -37.41
CA ARG A 403 3.74 -64.50 -38.15
C ARG A 403 3.91 -64.16 -39.63
N ALA A 404 4.57 -63.04 -39.93
CA ALA A 404 4.78 -62.58 -41.31
C ALA A 404 5.54 -63.61 -42.15
N GLU A 405 6.52 -64.29 -41.54
CA GLU A 405 7.30 -65.33 -42.20
C GLU A 405 6.50 -66.62 -42.39
N LEU A 406 5.68 -67.00 -41.42
CA LEU A 406 4.78 -68.17 -41.54
C LEU A 406 3.72 -67.95 -42.63
N GLU A 407 3.24 -66.72 -42.81
CA GLU A 407 2.19 -66.35 -43.77
C GLU A 407 2.72 -66.04 -45.19
N ARG A 408 4.05 -66.07 -45.40
CA ARG A 408 4.67 -65.75 -46.69
C ARG A 408 4.36 -66.84 -47.73
N LYS A 409 3.60 -66.49 -48.76
CA LYS A 409 3.13 -67.43 -49.81
C LYS A 409 4.26 -68.15 -50.56
N ASP A 410 5.39 -67.48 -50.77
CA ASP A 410 6.54 -68.01 -51.53
C ASP A 410 7.59 -68.69 -50.63
N ARG A 411 7.18 -69.17 -49.45
CA ARG A 411 8.10 -69.77 -48.49
C ARG A 411 8.46 -71.21 -48.86
N VAL A 412 9.75 -71.43 -49.14
CA VAL A 412 10.31 -72.78 -49.33
C VAL A 412 10.54 -73.42 -47.96
N VAL A 413 9.84 -74.54 -47.68
CA VAL A 413 10.03 -75.31 -46.44
C VAL A 413 11.15 -76.32 -46.63
N ASN A 414 12.34 -75.97 -46.11
CA ASN A 414 13.53 -76.82 -46.09
C ASN A 414 14.14 -76.90 -44.67
N ASP A 415 15.21 -77.68 -44.50
CA ASP A 415 15.82 -77.87 -43.19
C ASP A 415 16.40 -76.57 -42.57
N ASP A 416 16.83 -75.63 -43.40
CA ASP A 416 17.32 -74.32 -42.93
C ASP A 416 16.19 -73.45 -42.38
N THR A 417 15.06 -73.37 -43.08
CA THR A 417 13.87 -72.65 -42.57
C THR A 417 13.31 -73.28 -41.29
N LYS A 418 13.33 -74.62 -41.16
CA LYS A 418 12.97 -75.31 -39.90
C LYS A 418 13.94 -74.98 -38.76
N ARG A 419 15.24 -74.82 -39.03
CA ARG A 419 16.24 -74.39 -38.02
C ARG A 419 15.99 -72.95 -37.59
N GLN A 420 15.70 -72.05 -38.53
CA GLN A 420 15.38 -70.64 -38.25
C GLN A 420 14.10 -70.51 -37.40
N ASP A 421 13.05 -71.27 -37.70
CA ASP A 421 11.82 -71.29 -36.89
C ASP A 421 12.07 -71.76 -35.46
N ARG A 422 12.84 -72.85 -35.30
CA ARG A 422 13.22 -73.34 -33.96
C ARG A 422 14.00 -72.30 -33.17
N ARG A 423 14.88 -71.53 -33.82
CA ARG A 423 15.63 -70.44 -33.18
C ARG A 423 14.71 -69.30 -32.76
N ARG A 424 13.81 -68.84 -33.63
CA ARG A 424 12.83 -67.79 -33.30
C ARG A 424 11.89 -68.21 -32.18
N GLU A 425 11.49 -69.48 -32.14
CA GLU A 425 10.68 -70.04 -31.06
C GLU A 425 11.46 -70.13 -29.73
N LEU A 426 12.75 -70.45 -29.79
CA LEU A 426 13.63 -70.39 -28.62
C LEU A 426 13.77 -68.95 -28.12
N ASP A 427 14.11 -67.99 -29.00
CA ASP A 427 14.23 -66.57 -28.67
C ASP A 427 12.91 -66.01 -28.08
N ARG A 428 11.76 -66.49 -28.56
CA ARG A 428 10.43 -66.16 -28.03
C ARG A 428 10.27 -66.64 -26.59
N ARG A 429 10.63 -67.89 -26.30
CA ARG A 429 10.57 -68.47 -24.94
C ARG A 429 11.53 -67.74 -24.00
N ASP A 430 12.75 -67.49 -24.45
CA ASP A 430 13.76 -66.77 -23.67
C ASP A 430 13.28 -65.34 -23.32
N LEU A 431 12.62 -64.65 -24.26
CA LEU A 431 12.01 -63.34 -24.00
C LEU A 431 10.85 -63.42 -23.01
N ILE A 432 9.99 -64.44 -23.11
CA ILE A 432 8.89 -64.65 -22.15
C ILE A 432 9.45 -64.92 -20.74
N ASP A 433 10.49 -65.75 -20.62
CA ASP A 433 11.13 -66.05 -19.35
C ASP A 433 11.81 -64.81 -18.75
N ALA A 434 12.48 -64.01 -19.59
CA ALA A 434 13.07 -62.74 -19.19
C ALA A 434 12.02 -61.72 -18.73
N ILE A 435 10.86 -61.64 -19.40
CA ILE A 435 9.72 -60.81 -18.99
C ILE A 435 9.22 -61.26 -17.63
N ASN A 436 8.90 -62.55 -17.48
CA ASN A 436 8.37 -63.10 -16.22
C ASN A 436 9.35 -62.89 -15.05
N HIS A 437 10.66 -63.02 -15.29
CA HIS A 437 11.68 -62.75 -14.29
C HIS A 437 11.74 -61.27 -13.91
N THR A 438 11.80 -60.38 -14.89
CA THR A 438 11.88 -58.93 -14.67
C THR A 438 10.62 -58.38 -14.02
N GLU A 439 9.45 -58.97 -14.33
CA GLU A 439 8.15 -58.60 -13.76
C GLU A 439 8.10 -58.89 -12.26
N ARG A 440 8.56 -60.09 -11.85
CA ARG A 440 8.67 -60.43 -10.43
C ARG A 440 9.60 -59.47 -9.69
N MET A 441 10.76 -59.15 -10.29
CA MET A 441 11.69 -58.18 -9.69
C MET A 441 11.08 -56.78 -9.58
N ALA A 442 10.35 -56.31 -10.59
CA ALA A 442 9.69 -55.01 -10.58
C ALA A 442 8.61 -54.92 -9.48
N ILE A 443 7.80 -55.96 -9.34
CA ILE A 443 6.78 -56.08 -8.28
C ILE A 443 7.44 -56.06 -6.89
N ASP A 444 8.52 -56.80 -6.69
CA ASP A 444 9.21 -56.85 -5.39
C ASP A 444 9.89 -55.52 -5.04
N ALA A 445 10.50 -54.85 -6.02
CA ALA A 445 11.04 -53.50 -5.86
C ALA A 445 9.94 -52.48 -5.51
N GLY A 446 8.79 -52.55 -6.20
CA GLY A 446 7.62 -51.72 -5.89
C GLY A 446 7.09 -51.95 -4.47
N ARG A 447 6.93 -53.21 -4.05
CA ARG A 447 6.52 -53.56 -2.68
C ARG A 447 7.51 -53.04 -1.63
N GLN A 448 8.80 -53.05 -1.93
CA GLN A 448 9.83 -52.51 -1.06
C GLN A 448 9.72 -50.98 -0.94
N ALA A 449 9.48 -50.27 -2.04
CA ALA A 449 9.21 -48.83 -2.02
C ALA A 449 7.97 -48.53 -1.14
N ASP A 450 6.85 -49.23 -1.34
CA ASP A 450 5.64 -49.04 -0.55
C ASP A 450 5.85 -49.28 0.96
N ARG A 451 6.67 -50.27 1.32
CA ARG A 451 7.03 -50.53 2.73
C ARG A 451 7.77 -49.35 3.35
N LEU A 452 8.76 -48.81 2.63
CA LEU A 452 9.56 -47.68 3.09
C LEU A 452 8.72 -46.39 3.15
N GLU A 453 7.76 -46.21 2.26
CA GLU A 453 6.81 -45.10 2.34
C GLU A 453 5.96 -45.17 3.61
N ARG A 454 5.42 -46.35 3.94
CA ARG A 454 4.68 -46.55 5.19
C ARG A 454 5.55 -46.34 6.43
N GLU A 455 6.82 -46.76 6.40
CA GLU A 455 7.80 -46.50 7.45
C GLU A 455 8.01 -44.99 7.66
N MET A 456 8.23 -44.24 6.57
CA MET A 456 8.34 -42.78 6.61
C MET A 456 7.09 -42.11 7.20
N GLN A 457 5.90 -42.53 6.80
CA GLN A 457 4.65 -42.02 7.37
C GLN A 457 4.50 -42.36 8.86
N ARG A 458 4.95 -43.54 9.29
CA ARG A 458 4.94 -43.96 10.70
C ARG A 458 5.87 -43.07 11.52
N LEU A 459 7.12 -42.91 11.09
CA LEU A 459 8.11 -42.06 11.76
C LEU A 459 7.62 -40.62 11.95
N ARG A 460 6.92 -40.07 10.94
CA ARG A 460 6.32 -38.73 11.03
C ARG A 460 5.15 -38.65 12.03
N ARG A 461 4.39 -39.72 12.23
CA ARG A 461 3.28 -39.74 13.20
C ARG A 461 3.77 -39.97 14.63
N GLU A 462 4.83 -40.76 14.80
CA GLU A 462 5.38 -41.12 16.11
C GLU A 462 5.85 -39.90 16.92
N ILE A 463 6.28 -38.81 16.26
CA ILE A 463 6.72 -37.59 16.95
C ILE A 463 5.62 -36.90 17.78
N PHE A 464 4.35 -37.26 17.58
CA PHE A 464 3.20 -36.70 18.30
C PHE A 464 2.62 -37.63 19.37
N LEU A 465 3.09 -38.89 19.42
CA LEU A 465 2.49 -39.93 20.25
C LEU A 465 3.27 -40.20 21.55
N ASN A 466 4.50 -39.66 21.66
CA ASN A 466 5.42 -39.81 22.79
C ASN A 466 5.82 -38.40 23.31
#